data_AF-A0A7V2L714-F1
#
_entry.id   AF-A0A7V2L714-F1
#
_cell.length_a   1.000
_cell.length_b   1.000
_cell.length_c   1.000
_cell.angle_alpha   90.00
_cell.angle_beta   90.00
_cell.angle_gamma   90.00
#
_symmetry.space_group_name_H-M   'P 1'
#
loop_
_entity.id
_entity.type
_entity.pdbx_description
1 polymer ?
#
loop_
_entity_poly.entity_id
_entity_poly.type
_entity_poly.pdbx_seq_one_letter_code
_entity_poly.pdbx_strand_id
1 'polypeptide(L)'
;MRNPPLEKTLRLLGHPLVIGSVVLLLLNDHIFRTNYPSSLTGKLSDFCWLLFFPLILAIPLSLGIPGRVRNQKEVVLFSSLSLTGLVFILANTATSFRRFFEQILGSITRSEFRITQDPTDLVALLSFILLWQLWKRSKDDKDPYKRPLPYLIIALGITFSLANSAYTVQGIECVSTDGAELISSAGWRDEIYVSNNGGMSWDYCAECTNQCVSTSEETLVIHPEEPAIRYRYFPGERIEKSEDSGDTWVAHYDLTRSRDARSAFYEYRNGVQLIYGPFSGAIDPSSGNAVFAMGHDGVLVHNVNGDWAWVVVGEFGREGRPLPSSPKELVGFLYGEFHLSILFGLLSIASVLVEGPFTVRKIAPLSIPWFTFLLAWSLRPALNRLAYSGALAVFLAYSGYVMVLLYILIFSRDFIKFHNLKFLLMILVLGLVIFYLPYLLWALTWLPSYSGASFISLSMGVAMIALGRRICPFKGVED
;
A
#
# COMPACT_ATOMS: atom_id res chain seq x y z
N MET A 1 -2.26 -26.13 23.19
CA MET A 1 -1.64 -27.46 22.92
C MET A 1 -0.16 -27.21 22.67
N ARG A 2 0.76 -28.00 23.22
CA ARG A 2 2.19 -27.84 22.87
C ARG A 2 2.39 -28.34 21.45
N ASN A 3 2.94 -27.48 20.60
CA ASN A 3 3.29 -27.81 19.23
C ASN A 3 4.82 -27.63 19.10
N PRO A 4 5.61 -28.69 19.33
CA PRO A 4 7.07 -28.60 19.36
C PRO A 4 7.73 -27.99 18.11
N PRO A 5 7.28 -28.28 16.87
CA PRO A 5 7.82 -27.57 15.71
C PRO A 5 7.49 -26.08 15.73
N LEU A 6 6.26 -25.68 16.08
CA LEU A 6 5.90 -24.27 16.18
C LEU A 6 6.74 -23.52 17.23
N GLU A 7 6.95 -24.15 18.40
CA GLU A 7 7.80 -23.61 19.47
C GLU A 7 9.21 -23.33 18.96
N LYS A 8 9.80 -24.31 18.27
CA LYS A 8 11.14 -24.22 17.72
C LYS A 8 11.25 -23.15 16.64
N THR A 9 10.26 -23.06 15.75
CA THR A 9 10.18 -22.03 14.70
C THR A 9 10.15 -20.62 15.29
N LEU A 10 9.25 -20.35 16.25
CA LEU A 10 9.15 -19.04 16.88
C LEU A 10 10.43 -18.64 17.62
N ARG A 11 11.10 -19.60 18.27
CA ARG A 11 12.42 -19.36 18.87
C ARG A 11 13.45 -18.93 17.83
N LEU A 12 13.52 -19.63 16.70
CA LEU A 12 14.48 -19.34 15.64
C LEU A 12 14.21 -18.00 14.96
N LEU A 13 12.95 -17.59 14.82
CA LEU A 13 12.61 -16.24 14.35
C LEU A 13 13.16 -15.15 15.29
N GLY A 14 13.25 -15.43 16.59
CA GLY A 14 13.90 -14.56 17.58
C GLY A 14 15.43 -14.73 17.67
N HIS A 15 16.06 -15.49 16.78
CA HIS A 15 17.51 -15.70 16.81
C HIS A 15 18.26 -14.48 16.24
N PRO A 16 19.38 -14.04 16.85
CA PRO A 16 20.12 -12.84 16.39
C PRO A 16 20.48 -12.86 14.90
N LEU A 17 20.85 -14.02 14.35
CA LEU A 17 21.16 -14.15 12.92
C LEU A 17 19.93 -13.87 12.03
N VAL A 18 18.74 -14.33 12.42
CA VAL A 18 17.50 -14.15 11.67
C VAL A 18 17.01 -12.72 11.76
N ILE A 19 17.13 -12.12 12.95
CA ILE A 19 16.86 -10.70 13.16
C ILE A 19 17.82 -9.85 12.31
N GLY A 20 19.11 -10.19 12.34
CA GLY A 20 20.14 -9.54 11.54
C GLY A 20 19.83 -9.62 10.04
N SER A 21 19.37 -10.77 9.53
CA SER A 21 18.98 -10.88 8.12
C SER A 21 17.78 -10.02 7.76
N VAL A 22 16.76 -9.94 8.63
CA VAL A 22 15.61 -9.07 8.37
C VAL A 22 16.05 -7.61 8.39
N VAL A 23 16.78 -7.17 9.41
CA VAL A 23 17.27 -5.78 9.49
C VAL A 23 18.17 -5.45 8.30
N LEU A 24 19.06 -6.36 7.91
CA LEU A 24 19.94 -6.16 6.76
C LEU A 24 19.15 -6.07 5.45
N LEU A 25 18.13 -6.90 5.25
CA LEU A 25 17.21 -6.80 4.11
C LEU A 25 16.56 -5.40 4.05
N LEU A 26 16.05 -4.91 5.19
CA LEU A 26 15.39 -3.60 5.26
C LEU A 26 16.34 -2.46 4.90
N LEU A 27 17.51 -2.42 5.52
CA LEU A 27 18.52 -1.40 5.26
C LEU A 27 18.99 -1.47 3.80
N ASN A 28 19.16 -2.68 3.27
CA ASN A 28 19.60 -2.87 1.91
C ASN A 28 18.56 -2.38 0.89
N ASP A 29 17.29 -2.74 1.05
CA ASP A 29 16.25 -2.39 0.08
C ASP A 29 15.85 -0.91 0.12
N HIS A 30 15.96 -0.25 1.29
CA HIS A 30 15.51 1.15 1.44
C HIS A 30 16.64 2.17 1.39
N ILE A 31 17.85 1.80 1.81
CA ILE A 31 18.98 2.73 1.91
C ILE A 31 20.04 2.38 0.87
N PHE A 32 20.53 1.13 0.85
CA PHE A 32 21.68 0.80 0.00
C PHE A 32 21.35 0.71 -1.48
N ARG A 33 20.22 0.11 -1.87
CA ARG A 33 19.81 0.08 -3.28
C ARG A 33 19.56 1.48 -3.84
N THR A 34 19.00 2.37 -3.02
CA THR A 34 18.70 3.76 -3.40
C THR A 34 19.98 4.57 -3.62
N ASN A 35 20.99 4.40 -2.75
CA ASN A 35 22.21 5.20 -2.77
C ASN A 35 23.36 4.56 -3.58
N TYR A 36 23.41 3.23 -3.67
CA TYR A 36 24.51 2.45 -4.25
C TYR A 36 23.99 1.20 -5.01
N PRO A 37 23.27 1.37 -6.13
CA PRO A 37 22.71 0.25 -6.89
C PRO A 37 23.82 -0.64 -7.45
N SER A 38 23.81 -1.93 -7.07
CA SER A 38 24.80 -2.91 -7.55
C SER A 38 24.25 -4.34 -7.57
N SER A 39 24.86 -5.23 -8.36
CA SER A 39 24.53 -6.67 -8.36
C SER A 39 24.68 -7.31 -6.97
N LEU A 40 25.60 -6.81 -6.14
CA LEU A 40 25.80 -7.28 -4.78
C LEU A 40 24.60 -6.96 -3.88
N THR A 41 24.04 -5.74 -3.98
CA THR A 41 22.83 -5.37 -3.22
C THR A 41 21.62 -6.20 -3.64
N GLY A 42 21.54 -6.61 -4.91
CA GLY A 42 20.54 -7.57 -5.40
C GLY A 42 20.56 -8.88 -4.59
N LYS A 43 21.70 -9.56 -4.67
CA LYS A 43 21.91 -10.89 -4.09
C LYS A 43 21.83 -10.90 -2.57
N LEU A 44 22.30 -9.84 -1.92
CA LEU A 44 22.26 -9.74 -0.45
C LEU A 44 20.83 -9.84 0.08
N SER A 45 19.85 -9.23 -0.60
CA SER A 45 18.44 -9.36 -0.25
C SER A 45 17.98 -10.80 -0.35
N ASP A 46 18.34 -11.52 -1.42
CA ASP A 46 17.96 -12.93 -1.61
C ASP A 46 18.54 -13.84 -0.53
N PHE A 47 19.83 -13.66 -0.18
CA PHE A 47 20.47 -14.40 0.91
C PHE A 47 19.75 -14.17 2.23
N CYS A 48 19.38 -12.93 2.53
CA CYS A 48 18.64 -12.58 3.74
C CYS A 48 17.23 -13.18 3.73
N TRP A 49 16.50 -13.02 2.62
CA TRP A 49 15.14 -13.50 2.47
C TRP A 49 15.06 -15.03 2.61
N LEU A 50 15.94 -15.77 1.96
CA LEU A 50 16.02 -17.23 2.06
C LEU A 50 16.45 -17.74 3.44
N LEU A 51 17.02 -16.89 4.30
CA LEU A 51 17.39 -17.26 5.66
C LEU A 51 16.18 -17.24 6.63
N PHE A 52 15.26 -16.28 6.48
CA PHE A 52 14.12 -16.13 7.40
C PHE A 52 12.79 -16.61 6.84
N PHE A 53 12.55 -16.50 5.53
CA PHE A 53 11.24 -16.79 4.95
C PHE A 53 10.80 -18.26 5.15
N PRO A 54 11.66 -19.28 5.03
CA PRO A 54 11.27 -20.65 5.33
C PRO A 54 10.79 -20.84 6.78
N LEU A 55 11.31 -20.06 7.73
CA LEU A 55 10.82 -20.10 9.12
C LEU A 55 9.41 -19.51 9.24
N ILE A 56 9.09 -18.45 8.48
CA ILE A 56 7.72 -17.91 8.43
C ILE A 56 6.78 -18.97 7.85
N LEU A 57 7.19 -19.63 6.76
CA LEU A 57 6.42 -20.72 6.13
C LEU A 57 6.28 -21.97 7.03
N ALA A 58 7.27 -22.23 7.89
CA ALA A 58 7.21 -23.31 8.86
C ALA A 58 6.09 -23.14 9.90
N ILE A 59 5.58 -21.92 10.12
CA ILE A 59 4.47 -21.65 11.04
C ILE A 59 3.18 -22.37 10.58
N PRO A 60 2.57 -22.05 9.42
CA PRO A 60 1.37 -22.75 8.98
C PRO A 60 1.62 -24.25 8.76
N LEU A 61 2.81 -24.66 8.31
CA LEU A 61 3.16 -26.07 8.17
C LEU A 61 3.17 -26.81 9.51
N SER A 62 3.67 -26.18 10.59
CA SER A 62 3.65 -26.77 11.93
C SER A 62 2.22 -26.98 12.47
N LEU A 63 1.27 -26.15 12.02
CA LEU A 63 -0.14 -26.26 12.38
C LEU A 63 -0.88 -27.30 11.52
N GLY A 64 -0.55 -27.37 10.22
CA GLY A 64 -1.20 -28.28 9.27
C GLY A 64 -0.69 -29.72 9.33
N ILE A 65 0.59 -29.94 9.62
CA ILE A 65 1.17 -31.29 9.69
C ILE A 65 0.73 -31.97 11.00
N PRO A 66 0.06 -33.13 10.93
CA PRO A 66 -0.44 -33.81 12.12
C PRO A 66 0.66 -34.18 13.11
N GLY A 67 0.41 -33.97 14.40
CA GLY A 67 1.36 -34.31 15.48
C GLY A 67 1.69 -35.81 15.62
N ARG A 68 1.00 -36.68 14.88
CA ARG A 68 1.25 -38.13 14.83
C ARG A 68 2.41 -38.51 13.91
N VAL A 69 2.88 -37.58 13.08
CA VAL A 69 3.99 -37.83 12.14
C VAL A 69 5.29 -37.99 12.92
N ARG A 70 5.98 -39.12 12.71
CA ARG A 70 7.32 -39.34 13.25
C ARG A 70 8.29 -38.31 12.65
N ASN A 71 9.15 -37.72 13.47
CA ASN A 71 10.09 -36.66 13.06
C ASN A 71 9.39 -35.41 12.51
N GLN A 72 8.24 -35.04 13.09
CA GLN A 72 7.45 -33.86 12.68
C GLN A 72 8.29 -32.58 12.51
N LYS A 73 9.27 -32.35 13.39
CA LYS A 73 10.16 -31.18 13.33
C LYS A 73 10.99 -31.14 12.05
N GLU A 74 11.57 -32.28 11.67
CA GLU A 74 12.33 -32.43 10.44
C GLU A 74 11.43 -32.28 9.21
N VAL A 75 10.24 -32.90 9.23
CA VAL A 75 9.29 -32.79 8.12
C VAL A 75 8.87 -31.34 7.90
N VAL A 76 8.51 -30.60 8.97
CA VAL A 76 8.16 -29.18 8.89
C VAL A 76 9.30 -28.36 8.28
N LEU A 77 10.54 -28.56 8.74
CA LEU A 77 11.71 -27.87 8.19
C LEU A 77 11.90 -28.20 6.71
N PHE A 78 11.97 -29.48 6.36
CA PHE A 78 12.18 -29.91 4.98
C PHE A 78 11.10 -29.39 4.05
N SER A 79 9.82 -29.51 4.43
CA SER A 79 8.71 -28.97 3.67
C SER A 79 8.84 -27.45 3.48
N SER A 80 9.23 -26.70 4.52
CA SER A 80 9.41 -25.25 4.42
C SER A 80 10.57 -24.84 3.50
N LEU A 81 11.71 -25.55 3.58
CA LEU A 81 12.88 -25.32 2.73
C LEU A 81 12.57 -25.71 1.28
N SER A 82 11.98 -26.88 1.06
CA SER A 82 11.64 -27.37 -0.28
C SER A 82 10.63 -26.48 -0.97
N LEU A 83 9.58 -26.04 -0.28
CA LEU A 83 8.56 -25.18 -0.87
C LEU A 83 9.12 -23.78 -1.18
N THR A 84 9.88 -23.18 -0.25
CA THR A 84 10.53 -21.88 -0.49
C THR A 84 11.54 -21.97 -1.64
N GLY A 85 12.39 -22.99 -1.62
CA GLY A 85 13.41 -23.20 -2.66
C GLY A 85 12.80 -23.47 -4.02
N LEU A 86 11.74 -24.29 -4.10
CA LEU A 86 11.06 -24.58 -5.36
C LEU A 86 10.45 -23.31 -5.98
N VAL A 87 9.74 -22.50 -5.17
CA VAL A 87 9.18 -21.23 -5.65
C VAL A 87 10.29 -20.28 -6.12
N PHE A 88 11.38 -20.17 -5.34
CA PHE A 88 12.52 -19.30 -5.68
C PHE A 88 13.23 -19.73 -6.97
N ILE A 89 13.47 -21.04 -7.14
CA ILE A 89 14.08 -21.60 -8.35
C ILE A 89 13.19 -21.34 -9.57
N LEU A 90 11.91 -21.66 -9.47
CA LEU A 90 10.97 -21.51 -10.58
C LEU A 90 10.75 -20.04 -10.95
N ALA A 91 10.70 -19.13 -9.97
CA ALA A 91 10.57 -17.70 -10.22
C ALA A 91 11.78 -17.16 -11.02
N ASN A 92 12.99 -17.64 -10.74
CA ASN A 92 14.22 -17.20 -11.40
C ASN A 92 14.53 -17.89 -12.73
N THR A 93 13.97 -19.09 -12.98
CA THR A 93 14.33 -19.91 -14.16
C THR A 93 13.20 -20.15 -15.15
N ALA A 94 11.93 -20.16 -14.71
CA ALA A 94 10.81 -20.57 -15.54
C ALA A 94 9.86 -19.39 -15.83
N THR A 95 9.91 -18.86 -17.04
CA THR A 95 9.11 -17.68 -17.45
C THR A 95 7.60 -17.89 -17.31
N SER A 96 7.10 -19.09 -17.57
CA SER A 96 5.68 -19.44 -17.38
C SER A 96 5.28 -19.39 -15.91
N PHE A 97 6.13 -19.90 -15.01
CA PHE A 97 5.86 -19.85 -13.58
C PHE A 97 5.94 -18.42 -13.04
N ARG A 98 6.92 -17.63 -13.49
CA ARG A 98 7.01 -16.21 -13.13
C ARG A 98 5.72 -15.47 -13.46
N ARG A 99 5.24 -15.53 -14.71
CA ARG A 99 4.01 -14.82 -15.12
C ARG A 99 2.81 -15.25 -14.30
N PHE A 100 2.69 -16.55 -14.03
CA PHE A 100 1.65 -17.07 -13.15
C PHE A 100 1.76 -16.53 -11.72
N PHE A 101 2.98 -16.46 -11.18
CA PHE A 101 3.23 -15.94 -9.83
C PHE A 101 3.00 -14.42 -9.73
N GLU A 102 3.40 -13.66 -10.75
CA GLU A 102 3.09 -12.22 -10.90
C GLU A 102 1.57 -11.99 -10.94
N GLN A 103 0.81 -12.82 -11.65
CA GLN A 103 -0.66 -12.74 -11.67
C GLN A 103 -1.27 -13.04 -10.30
N ILE A 104 -0.76 -14.02 -9.55
CA ILE A 104 -1.23 -14.31 -8.19
C ILE A 104 -0.94 -13.13 -7.28
N LEU A 105 0.31 -12.66 -7.24
CA LEU A 105 0.69 -11.53 -6.40
C LEU A 105 -0.09 -10.28 -6.77
N GLY A 106 -0.23 -9.99 -8.06
CA GLY A 106 -1.01 -8.86 -8.55
C GLY A 106 -2.51 -8.99 -8.26
N SER A 107 -3.07 -10.19 -8.19
CA SER A 107 -4.46 -10.40 -7.75
C SER A 107 -4.64 -10.14 -6.25
N ILE A 108 -3.64 -10.54 -5.45
CA ILE A 108 -3.63 -10.38 -3.99
C ILE A 108 -3.47 -8.91 -3.60
N THR A 109 -2.52 -8.21 -4.20
CA THR A 109 -2.26 -6.78 -3.95
C THR A 109 -3.20 -5.87 -4.72
N ARG A 110 -3.79 -6.37 -5.81
CA ARG A 110 -4.50 -5.59 -6.82
C ARG A 110 -3.63 -4.49 -7.43
N SER A 111 -2.33 -4.76 -7.58
CA SER A 111 -1.31 -3.90 -8.15
C SER A 111 -0.46 -4.67 -9.17
N GLU A 112 0.15 -4.00 -10.13
CA GLU A 112 1.09 -4.65 -11.05
C GLU A 112 2.37 -5.08 -10.33
N PHE A 113 2.74 -6.35 -10.47
CA PHE A 113 3.95 -6.91 -9.86
C PHE A 113 4.83 -7.46 -10.97
N ARG A 114 6.11 -7.07 -10.99
CA ARG A 114 7.11 -7.57 -11.95
C ARG A 114 8.30 -8.13 -11.21
N ILE A 115 8.73 -9.31 -11.62
CA ILE A 115 9.88 -10.02 -11.05
C ILE A 115 10.96 -10.17 -12.13
N THR A 116 12.14 -9.65 -11.84
CA THR A 116 13.31 -9.84 -12.72
C THR A 116 13.80 -11.28 -12.59
N GLN A 117 14.08 -11.93 -13.72
CA GLN A 117 14.69 -13.27 -13.74
C GLN A 117 16.21 -13.13 -13.76
N ASP A 118 16.88 -13.66 -12.74
CA ASP A 118 18.32 -13.80 -12.74
C ASP A 118 18.70 -15.19 -12.19
N PRO A 119 19.07 -16.15 -13.08
CA PRO A 119 19.51 -17.47 -12.65
C PRO A 119 20.75 -17.46 -11.74
N THR A 120 21.52 -16.36 -11.69
CA THR A 120 22.67 -16.24 -10.80
C THR A 120 22.26 -16.04 -9.34
N ASP A 121 21.01 -15.68 -9.07
CA ASP A 121 20.45 -15.56 -7.72
C ASP A 121 20.27 -16.92 -7.04
N LEU A 122 20.32 -18.02 -7.79
CA LEU A 122 20.28 -19.38 -7.24
C LEU A 122 21.42 -19.67 -6.25
N VAL A 123 22.51 -18.91 -6.30
CA VAL A 123 23.60 -18.99 -5.31
C VAL A 123 23.10 -18.65 -3.90
N ALA A 124 22.04 -17.83 -3.77
CA ALA A 124 21.42 -17.49 -2.49
C ALA A 124 20.82 -18.70 -1.75
N LEU A 125 20.53 -19.81 -2.44
CA LEU A 125 20.07 -21.06 -1.82
C LEU A 125 21.07 -21.64 -0.81
N LEU A 126 22.34 -21.22 -0.85
CA LEU A 126 23.34 -21.56 0.17
C LEU A 126 22.92 -21.11 1.59
N SER A 127 22.04 -20.10 1.72
CA SER A 127 21.42 -19.71 2.99
C SER A 127 20.68 -20.86 3.69
N PHE A 128 20.18 -21.85 2.94
CA PHE A 128 19.52 -23.01 3.52
C PHE A 128 20.46 -23.88 4.35
N ILE A 129 21.76 -23.90 4.03
CA ILE A 129 22.77 -24.60 4.83
C ILE A 129 22.86 -23.95 6.21
N LEU A 130 22.92 -22.62 6.27
CA LEU A 130 22.96 -21.87 7.52
C LEU A 130 21.68 -22.09 8.33
N LEU A 131 20.52 -22.01 7.69
CA LEU A 131 19.24 -22.22 8.35
C LEU A 131 19.12 -23.65 8.91
N TRP A 132 19.55 -24.65 8.15
CA TRP A 132 19.61 -26.04 8.60
C TRP A 132 20.51 -26.23 9.83
N GLN A 133 21.71 -25.61 9.81
CA GLN A 133 22.63 -25.65 10.95
C GLN A 133 22.03 -25.00 12.20
N LEU A 134 21.39 -23.83 12.05
CA LEU A 134 20.67 -23.17 13.14
C LEU A 134 19.56 -24.06 13.70
N TRP A 135 18.78 -24.70 12.83
CA TRP A 135 17.73 -25.61 13.27
C TRP A 135 18.26 -26.79 14.05
N LYS A 136 19.34 -27.44 13.59
CA LYS A 136 19.95 -28.59 14.29
C LYS A 136 20.56 -28.20 15.64
N ARG A 137 21.18 -27.02 15.73
CA ARG A 137 21.81 -26.52 16.97
C ARG A 137 20.82 -25.96 17.98
N SER A 138 19.64 -25.54 17.54
CA SER A 138 18.61 -25.01 18.44
C SER A 138 18.06 -26.10 19.37
N LYS A 139 18.25 -25.89 20.67
CA LYS A 139 17.62 -26.70 21.73
C LYS A 139 16.12 -26.40 21.82
N ASP A 140 15.37 -27.29 22.45
CA ASP A 140 13.97 -27.02 22.80
C ASP A 140 13.93 -26.00 23.97
N ASP A 141 13.03 -25.02 23.89
CA ASP A 141 12.77 -24.02 24.93
C ASP A 141 11.34 -24.21 25.45
N LYS A 142 11.09 -23.91 26.73
CA LYS A 142 9.81 -24.21 27.38
C LYS A 142 8.71 -23.17 27.16
N ASP A 143 8.99 -21.98 26.56
CA ASP A 143 7.99 -20.90 26.41
C ASP A 143 8.31 -19.81 25.34
N PRO A 144 8.54 -20.16 24.06
CA PRO A 144 8.88 -19.17 23.02
C PRO A 144 7.73 -18.20 22.69
N TYR A 145 6.48 -18.61 22.90
CA TYR A 145 5.26 -17.85 22.59
C TYR A 145 5.12 -16.51 23.32
N LYS A 146 5.86 -16.33 24.42
CA LYS A 146 5.74 -15.18 25.33
C LYS A 146 6.66 -14.02 24.96
N ARG A 147 7.54 -14.20 23.96
CA ARG A 147 8.47 -13.15 23.53
C ARG A 147 7.83 -12.34 22.39
N PRO A 148 7.91 -11.00 22.39
CA PRO A 148 7.36 -10.18 21.31
C PRO A 148 8.18 -10.28 20.01
N LEU A 149 9.48 -10.55 20.13
CA LEU A 149 10.44 -10.49 19.03
C LEU A 149 10.09 -11.38 17.81
N PRO A 150 9.64 -12.65 17.97
CA PRO A 150 9.20 -13.46 16.83
C PRO A 150 8.01 -12.86 16.08
N TYR A 151 7.05 -12.23 16.78
CA TYR A 151 5.91 -11.57 16.14
C TYR A 151 6.36 -10.35 15.35
N LEU A 152 7.33 -9.57 15.88
CA LEU A 152 7.93 -8.46 15.14
C LEU A 152 8.61 -8.96 13.86
N ILE A 153 9.36 -10.07 13.93
CA ILE A 153 10.02 -10.66 12.76
C ILE A 153 9.01 -11.22 11.74
N ILE A 154 7.89 -11.79 12.19
CA ILE A 154 6.78 -12.19 11.30
C ILE A 154 6.20 -10.95 10.61
N ALA A 155 5.93 -9.89 11.38
CA ALA A 155 5.40 -8.62 10.87
C ALA A 155 6.30 -8.06 9.77
N LEU A 156 7.58 -7.88 10.10
CA LEU A 156 8.58 -7.34 9.17
C LEU A 156 8.80 -8.28 7.98
N GLY A 157 9.00 -9.58 8.20
CA GLY A 157 9.31 -10.52 7.14
C GLY A 157 8.19 -10.71 6.12
N ILE A 158 6.93 -10.72 6.55
CA ILE A 158 5.78 -10.75 5.62
C ILE A 158 5.67 -9.41 4.89
N THR A 159 5.74 -8.30 5.63
CA THR A 159 5.52 -6.96 5.07
C THR A 159 6.55 -6.59 4.02
N PHE A 160 7.82 -6.86 4.30
CA PHE A 160 8.94 -6.51 3.43
C PHE A 160 9.31 -7.64 2.46
N SER A 161 8.50 -8.70 2.39
CA SER A 161 8.51 -9.57 1.20
C SER A 161 7.86 -8.88 -0.01
N LEU A 162 7.19 -7.74 0.19
CA LEU A 162 6.77 -6.87 -0.90
C LEU A 162 8.00 -6.21 -1.53
N ALA A 163 8.36 -6.66 -2.72
CA ALA A 163 9.37 -5.99 -3.54
C ALA A 163 8.89 -4.58 -3.94
N ASN A 164 9.85 -3.69 -4.21
CA ASN A 164 9.57 -2.33 -4.63
C ASN A 164 9.03 -2.32 -6.07
N SER A 165 7.72 -2.13 -6.23
CA SER A 165 7.10 -1.90 -7.55
C SER A 165 5.95 -0.92 -7.45
N ALA A 166 6.23 0.35 -7.71
CA ALA A 166 5.25 1.29 -8.21
C ALA A 166 5.96 2.21 -9.20
N TYR A 167 5.60 2.09 -10.47
CA TYR A 167 5.95 3.08 -11.50
C TYR A 167 4.67 3.85 -11.77
N THR A 168 4.70 5.17 -11.65
CA THR A 168 3.55 6.04 -11.92
C THR A 168 3.64 6.53 -13.35
N VAL A 169 2.60 6.26 -14.15
CA VAL A 169 2.38 7.02 -15.39
C VAL A 169 2.17 8.47 -14.99
N GLN A 170 2.85 9.38 -15.66
CA GLN A 170 2.65 10.81 -15.51
C GLN A 170 1.78 11.26 -16.70
N GLY A 171 0.73 12.05 -16.43
CA GLY A 171 -0.21 12.52 -17.46
C GLY A 171 0.40 13.63 -18.31
N ILE A 172 -0.39 14.66 -18.64
CA ILE A 172 0.12 15.87 -19.30
C ILE A 172 1.05 16.65 -18.36
N GLU A 173 2.36 16.56 -18.61
CA GLU A 173 3.38 17.18 -17.76
C GLU A 173 3.76 18.58 -18.23
N CYS A 174 3.58 18.87 -19.52
CA CYS A 174 4.13 20.07 -20.10
C CYS A 174 3.23 20.66 -21.17
N VAL A 175 3.18 21.99 -21.22
CA VAL A 175 2.54 22.78 -22.27
C VAL A 175 3.49 23.93 -22.62
N SER A 176 3.87 24.05 -23.89
CA SER A 176 4.73 25.12 -24.40
C SER A 176 4.19 25.65 -25.72
N THR A 177 4.68 26.81 -26.13
CA THR A 177 4.39 27.39 -27.45
C THR A 177 5.51 27.05 -28.44
N ASP A 178 5.15 26.64 -29.65
CA ASP A 178 6.06 26.57 -30.80
C ASP A 178 5.50 27.43 -31.94
N GLY A 179 6.09 28.62 -32.12
CA GLY A 179 5.56 29.62 -33.04
C GLY A 179 4.15 30.10 -32.63
N ALA A 180 3.14 29.74 -33.43
CA ALA A 180 1.74 30.10 -33.21
C ALA A 180 0.88 28.94 -32.66
N GLU A 181 1.48 27.76 -32.44
CA GLU A 181 0.80 26.56 -31.98
C GLU A 181 1.18 26.25 -30.53
N LEU A 182 0.27 25.61 -29.80
CA LEU A 182 0.56 25.03 -28.50
C LEU A 182 0.96 23.57 -28.65
N ILE A 183 2.02 23.17 -27.98
CA ILE A 183 2.51 21.79 -27.90
C ILE A 183 2.42 21.30 -26.46
N SER A 184 1.98 20.07 -26.28
CA SER A 184 1.90 19.41 -24.99
C SER A 184 2.47 18.00 -25.05
N SER A 185 3.09 17.54 -23.97
CA SER A 185 3.68 16.21 -23.89
C SER A 185 3.19 15.44 -22.67
N ALA A 186 2.99 14.14 -22.88
CA ALA A 186 2.74 13.15 -21.84
C ALA A 186 4.02 12.34 -21.60
N GLY A 187 4.66 12.52 -20.44
CA GLY A 187 6.08 12.17 -20.26
C GLY A 187 6.45 10.70 -20.36
N TRP A 188 5.52 9.74 -20.21
CA TRP A 188 5.86 8.31 -20.31
C TRP A 188 5.71 7.71 -21.71
N ARG A 189 4.81 8.25 -22.54
CA ARG A 189 4.55 7.68 -23.87
C ARG A 189 5.31 8.39 -24.99
N ASP A 190 6.05 9.45 -24.67
CA ASP A 190 6.57 10.42 -25.64
C ASP A 190 5.46 10.87 -26.62
N GLU A 191 4.20 10.82 -26.19
CA GLU A 191 3.06 11.26 -26.99
C GLU A 191 3.00 12.78 -26.93
N ILE A 192 3.03 13.38 -28.11
CA ILE A 192 2.97 14.82 -28.29
C ILE A 192 1.62 15.18 -28.89
N TYR A 193 1.02 16.22 -28.33
CA TYR A 193 -0.25 16.76 -28.74
C TYR A 193 -0.08 18.22 -29.15
N VAL A 194 -0.77 18.64 -30.20
CA VAL A 194 -0.72 20.00 -30.72
C VAL A 194 -2.11 20.62 -30.69
N SER A 195 -2.19 21.91 -30.36
CA SER A 195 -3.43 22.68 -30.37
C SER A 195 -3.26 23.98 -31.14
N ASN A 196 -4.22 24.23 -32.04
CA ASN A 196 -4.24 25.39 -32.94
C ASN A 196 -5.43 26.32 -32.63
N ASN A 197 -6.08 26.14 -31.49
CA ASN A 197 -7.29 26.89 -31.10
C ASN A 197 -7.24 27.35 -29.64
N GLY A 198 -6.07 27.76 -29.16
CA GLY A 198 -5.92 28.28 -27.80
C GLY A 198 -6.09 27.22 -26.71
N GLY A 199 -5.73 25.97 -26.99
CA GLY A 199 -5.76 24.87 -26.02
C GLY A 199 -7.13 24.22 -25.85
N MET A 200 -8.12 24.54 -26.69
CA MET A 200 -9.50 24.05 -26.59
C MET A 200 -9.72 22.67 -27.22
N SER A 201 -8.86 22.25 -28.14
CA SER A 201 -8.77 20.88 -28.63
C SER A 201 -7.32 20.53 -28.97
N TRP A 202 -6.99 19.24 -28.90
CA TRP A 202 -5.63 18.74 -29.04
C TRP A 202 -5.59 17.51 -29.95
N ASP A 203 -4.70 17.54 -30.93
CA ASP A 203 -4.49 16.45 -31.90
C ASP A 203 -3.14 15.78 -31.68
N TYR A 204 -3.09 14.46 -31.81
CA TYR A 204 -1.83 13.70 -31.69
C TYR A 204 -0.89 14.00 -32.86
N CYS A 205 0.37 14.31 -32.55
CA CYS A 205 1.40 14.61 -33.53
C CYS A 205 2.55 13.58 -33.45
N ALA A 206 2.63 12.70 -34.44
CA ALA A 206 3.65 11.65 -34.51
C ALA A 206 5.05 12.15 -34.92
N GLU A 207 5.12 13.25 -35.65
CA GLU A 207 6.37 13.80 -36.23
C GLU A 207 6.95 14.96 -35.40
N CYS A 208 6.23 15.40 -34.37
CA CYS A 208 6.68 16.45 -33.48
C CYS A 208 7.82 15.96 -32.59
N THR A 209 8.71 16.86 -32.18
CA THR A 209 9.78 16.54 -31.23
C THR A 209 9.49 17.23 -29.90
N ASN A 210 9.66 16.50 -28.80
CA ASN A 210 9.39 17.04 -27.47
C ASN A 210 10.45 18.10 -27.11
N GLN A 211 10.06 19.38 -27.14
CA GLN A 211 10.89 20.49 -26.68
C GLN A 211 10.46 21.01 -25.29
N CYS A 212 9.46 20.38 -24.69
CA CYS A 212 8.80 20.87 -23.50
C CYS A 212 9.44 20.26 -22.25
N VAL A 213 9.84 21.11 -21.29
CA VAL A 213 10.44 20.70 -20.02
C VAL A 213 9.51 21.08 -18.87
N SER A 214 9.08 20.11 -18.08
CA SER A 214 8.33 20.35 -16.86
C SER A 214 9.25 20.91 -15.76
N THR A 215 8.73 21.80 -14.92
CA THR A 215 9.48 22.40 -13.81
C THR A 215 8.84 22.02 -12.47
N SER A 216 9.67 21.73 -11.48
CA SER A 216 9.22 21.42 -10.11
C SER A 216 9.19 22.65 -9.19
N GLU A 217 9.45 23.83 -9.73
CA GLU A 217 9.58 25.09 -8.99
C GLU A 217 8.45 26.07 -9.38
N GLU A 218 8.23 27.07 -8.52
CA GLU A 218 7.32 28.18 -8.84
C GLU A 218 7.70 28.78 -10.18
N THR A 219 6.72 28.86 -11.09
CA THR A 219 6.96 29.34 -12.44
C THR A 219 6.01 30.48 -12.76
N LEU A 220 6.56 31.50 -13.40
CA LEU A 220 5.86 32.72 -13.81
C LEU A 220 5.59 32.66 -15.32
N VAL A 221 4.35 32.84 -15.71
CA VAL A 221 3.90 32.97 -17.11
C VAL A 221 3.48 34.41 -17.34
N ILE A 222 4.12 35.08 -18.28
CA ILE A 222 3.86 36.49 -18.61
C ILE A 222 3.12 36.55 -19.94
N HIS A 223 2.04 37.33 -20.00
CA HIS A 223 1.31 37.51 -21.26
C HIS A 223 2.19 38.26 -22.27
N PRO A 224 2.38 37.72 -23.49
CA PRO A 224 3.33 38.29 -24.45
C PRO A 224 2.92 39.67 -24.94
N GLU A 225 1.62 39.93 -25.11
CA GLU A 225 1.09 41.21 -25.62
C GLU A 225 0.67 42.18 -24.50
N GLU A 226 0.47 41.69 -23.27
CA GLU A 226 -0.05 42.47 -22.13
C GLU A 226 0.75 42.16 -20.87
N PRO A 227 1.99 42.66 -20.72
CA PRO A 227 2.90 42.24 -19.63
C PRO A 227 2.42 42.53 -18.20
N ALA A 228 1.34 43.32 -18.07
CA ALA A 228 0.63 43.54 -16.81
C ALA A 228 -0.11 42.29 -16.33
N ILE A 229 -0.60 41.46 -17.24
CA ILE A 229 -1.22 40.18 -16.94
C ILE A 229 -0.14 39.12 -16.74
N ARG A 230 -0.10 38.55 -15.54
CA ARG A 230 0.85 37.50 -15.16
C ARG A 230 0.13 36.39 -14.41
N TYR A 231 0.58 35.17 -14.65
CA TYR A 231 0.15 34.01 -13.89
C TYR A 231 1.36 33.45 -13.15
N ARG A 232 1.19 33.12 -11.89
CA ARG A 232 2.14 32.27 -11.16
C ARG A 232 1.41 31.04 -10.68
N TYR A 233 2.09 29.92 -10.73
CA TYR A 233 1.50 28.68 -10.29
C TYR A 233 2.46 27.88 -9.41
N PHE A 234 1.86 27.15 -8.48
CA PHE A 234 2.54 26.30 -7.53
C PHE A 234 2.18 24.86 -7.88
N PRO A 235 3.14 24.04 -8.33
CA PRO A 235 2.86 22.68 -8.75
C PRO A 235 2.06 21.87 -7.72
N GLY A 236 0.88 21.41 -8.13
CA GLY A 236 -0.04 20.62 -7.30
C GLY A 236 -0.86 21.40 -6.26
N GLU A 237 -0.76 22.73 -6.22
CA GLU A 237 -1.43 23.55 -5.19
C GLU A 237 -2.46 24.53 -5.77
N ARG A 238 -2.02 25.55 -6.51
CA ARG A 238 -2.90 26.66 -6.93
C ARG A 238 -2.33 27.46 -8.09
N ILE A 239 -3.22 28.21 -8.75
CA ILE A 239 -2.91 29.19 -9.78
C ILE A 239 -3.35 30.56 -9.29
N GLU A 240 -2.44 31.53 -9.36
CA GLU A 240 -2.68 32.92 -9.02
C GLU A 240 -2.50 33.81 -10.25
N LYS A 241 -3.33 34.85 -10.35
CA LYS A 241 -3.31 35.84 -11.42
C LYS A 241 -2.99 37.21 -10.83
N SER A 242 -2.18 37.98 -11.56
CA SER A 242 -1.96 39.41 -11.35
C SER A 242 -2.34 40.15 -12.62
N GLU A 243 -2.96 41.32 -12.46
CA GLU A 243 -3.35 42.22 -13.54
C GLU A 243 -2.58 43.56 -13.48
N ASP A 244 -1.67 43.68 -12.52
CA ASP A 244 -0.92 44.89 -12.18
C ASP A 244 0.59 44.62 -12.14
N SER A 245 1.09 43.82 -13.10
CA SER A 245 2.52 43.51 -13.22
C SER A 245 3.14 42.84 -11.98
N GLY A 246 2.34 42.13 -11.19
CA GLY A 246 2.77 41.37 -10.02
C GLY A 246 2.70 42.13 -8.69
N ASP A 247 2.12 43.33 -8.65
CA ASP A 247 1.95 44.11 -7.42
C ASP A 247 0.90 43.47 -6.49
N THR A 248 -0.19 42.94 -7.05
CA THR A 248 -1.19 42.15 -6.34
C THR A 248 -1.44 40.81 -7.01
N TRP A 249 -1.71 39.80 -6.18
CA TRP A 249 -1.96 38.43 -6.63
C TRP A 249 -3.26 37.93 -6.03
N VAL A 250 -4.15 37.44 -6.89
CA VAL A 250 -5.42 36.84 -6.51
C VAL A 250 -5.39 35.35 -6.82
N ALA A 251 -5.67 34.52 -5.82
CA ALA A 251 -5.85 33.08 -6.00
C ALA A 251 -7.11 32.84 -6.83
N HIS A 252 -6.92 32.46 -8.10
CA HIS A 252 -8.00 32.24 -9.06
C HIS A 252 -8.43 30.77 -9.10
N TYR A 253 -7.54 29.85 -8.75
CA TYR A 253 -7.85 28.42 -8.75
C TYR A 253 -7.09 27.66 -7.64
N ASP A 254 -7.81 26.93 -6.78
CA ASP A 254 -7.28 26.14 -5.66
C ASP A 254 -7.48 24.63 -5.89
N LEU A 255 -6.39 23.89 -6.02
CA LEU A 255 -6.37 22.46 -6.32
C LEU A 255 -6.25 21.59 -5.06
N THR A 256 -6.03 22.19 -3.89
CA THR A 256 -5.88 21.45 -2.62
C THR A 256 -7.15 20.72 -2.19
N ARG A 257 -8.31 21.08 -2.75
CA ARG A 257 -9.62 20.45 -2.48
C ARG A 257 -9.93 19.18 -3.28
N SER A 258 -9.03 18.73 -4.15
CA SER A 258 -9.32 17.75 -5.22
C SER A 258 -9.31 16.26 -4.83
N ARG A 259 -8.87 15.87 -3.62
CA ARG A 259 -8.87 14.45 -3.20
C ARG A 259 -10.18 14.01 -2.54
N ASP A 260 -11.26 14.04 -3.31
CA ASP A 260 -12.54 13.46 -2.91
C ASP A 260 -12.63 11.96 -3.27
N ALA A 261 -13.74 11.32 -2.92
CA ALA A 261 -13.97 9.90 -3.22
C ALA A 261 -13.99 9.60 -4.73
N ARG A 262 -14.36 10.58 -5.58
CA ARG A 262 -14.43 10.41 -7.04
C ARG A 262 -13.04 10.36 -7.65
N SER A 263 -12.14 11.24 -7.21
CA SER A 263 -10.74 11.23 -7.62
C SER A 263 -10.05 9.92 -7.24
N ALA A 264 -10.23 9.47 -5.99
CA ALA A 264 -9.67 8.20 -5.52
C ALA A 264 -10.25 6.99 -6.27
N PHE A 265 -11.55 7.01 -6.61
CA PHE A 265 -12.15 5.94 -7.40
C PHE A 265 -11.66 5.94 -8.86
N TYR A 266 -11.43 7.12 -9.44
CA TYR A 266 -10.86 7.26 -10.78
C TYR A 266 -9.43 6.66 -10.84
N GLU A 267 -8.58 6.97 -9.85
CA GLU A 267 -7.27 6.35 -9.69
C GLU A 267 -7.39 4.83 -9.67
N TYR A 268 -8.30 4.30 -8.84
CA TYR A 268 -8.55 2.87 -8.75
C TYR A 268 -8.95 2.24 -10.09
N ARG A 269 -9.92 2.83 -10.79
CA ARG A 269 -10.48 2.25 -12.02
C ARG A 269 -9.44 2.22 -13.15
N ASN A 270 -8.62 3.25 -13.25
CA ASN A 270 -7.70 3.44 -14.36
C ASN A 270 -6.26 2.99 -14.04
N GLY A 271 -5.97 2.62 -12.79
CA GLY A 271 -4.62 2.17 -12.42
C GLY A 271 -3.58 3.28 -12.46
N VAL A 272 -4.00 4.55 -12.39
CA VAL A 272 -3.13 5.74 -12.43
C VAL A 272 -3.12 6.46 -11.10
N GLN A 273 -1.93 6.87 -10.63
CA GLN A 273 -1.84 7.77 -9.49
C GLN A 273 -2.04 9.19 -10.01
N LEU A 274 -3.14 9.85 -9.62
CA LEU A 274 -3.37 11.23 -10.05
C LEU A 274 -2.29 12.12 -9.43
N ILE A 275 -1.43 12.64 -10.29
CA ILE A 275 -0.58 13.78 -9.97
C ILE A 275 -1.35 15.00 -10.45
N TYR A 276 -1.71 15.86 -9.50
CA TYR A 276 -2.43 17.10 -9.80
C TYR A 276 -1.42 18.12 -10.30
N GLY A 277 -1.66 18.71 -11.47
CA GLY A 277 -0.91 19.89 -11.89
C GLY A 277 -1.33 21.14 -11.09
N PRO A 278 -0.90 22.35 -11.49
CA PRO A 278 -0.24 22.66 -12.75
C PRO A 278 1.25 22.30 -12.76
N PHE A 279 1.72 21.58 -13.78
CA PHE A 279 3.16 21.26 -13.96
C PHE A 279 3.88 22.23 -14.88
N SER A 280 3.12 22.88 -15.74
CA SER A 280 3.60 23.77 -16.79
C SER A 280 2.46 24.70 -17.17
N GLY A 281 2.77 25.87 -17.69
CA GLY A 281 1.79 26.81 -18.20
C GLY A 281 2.36 27.64 -19.34
N ALA A 282 1.54 27.89 -20.34
CA ALA A 282 1.86 28.76 -21.46
C ALA A 282 0.66 29.63 -21.83
N ILE A 283 0.92 30.74 -22.52
CA ILE A 283 -0.14 31.57 -23.10
C ILE A 283 -0.10 31.37 -24.60
N ASP A 284 -1.23 30.98 -25.17
CA ASP A 284 -1.37 30.84 -26.61
C ASP A 284 -1.23 32.21 -27.29
N PRO A 285 -0.24 32.41 -28.19
CA PRO A 285 -0.03 33.70 -28.83
C PRO A 285 -1.18 34.12 -29.74
N SER A 286 -1.97 33.15 -30.26
CA SER A 286 -3.04 33.44 -31.22
C SER A 286 -4.35 33.90 -30.56
N SER A 287 -4.68 33.32 -29.41
CA SER A 287 -5.95 33.55 -28.71
C SER A 287 -5.80 34.34 -27.42
N GLY A 288 -4.60 34.41 -26.83
CA GLY A 288 -4.37 34.98 -25.49
C GLY A 288 -4.80 34.07 -24.34
N ASN A 289 -5.27 32.85 -24.62
CA ASN A 289 -5.67 31.91 -23.58
C ASN A 289 -4.46 31.43 -22.77
N ALA A 290 -4.56 31.44 -21.45
CA ALA A 290 -3.58 30.80 -20.57
C ALA A 290 -3.93 29.33 -20.39
N VAL A 291 -3.00 28.43 -20.69
CA VAL A 291 -3.20 26.99 -20.68
C VAL A 291 -2.21 26.35 -19.72
N PHE A 292 -2.72 25.51 -18.81
CA PHE A 292 -1.94 24.86 -17.77
C PHE A 292 -1.99 23.33 -17.92
N ALA A 293 -0.83 22.68 -17.84
CA ALA A 293 -0.67 21.24 -17.85
C ALA A 293 -1.14 20.64 -16.51
N MET A 294 -2.23 19.87 -16.52
CA MET A 294 -2.87 19.39 -15.29
C MET A 294 -2.67 17.89 -15.02
N GLY A 295 -1.67 17.28 -15.64
CA GLY A 295 -1.40 15.85 -15.50
C GLY A 295 -2.52 15.02 -16.11
N HIS A 296 -3.09 14.13 -15.30
CA HIS A 296 -4.13 13.20 -15.76
C HIS A 296 -5.49 13.87 -16.00
N ASP A 297 -5.65 15.12 -15.54
CA ASP A 297 -6.85 15.90 -15.80
C ASP A 297 -6.84 16.60 -17.17
N GLY A 298 -5.80 16.38 -17.99
CA GLY A 298 -5.62 17.03 -19.28
C GLY A 298 -5.02 18.42 -19.10
N VAL A 299 -5.64 19.43 -19.70
CA VAL A 299 -5.23 20.84 -19.52
C VAL A 299 -6.37 21.68 -18.98
N LEU A 300 -6.00 22.72 -18.25
CA LEU A 300 -6.92 23.73 -17.74
C LEU A 300 -6.67 25.03 -18.50
N VAL A 301 -7.70 25.52 -19.19
CA VAL A 301 -7.64 26.71 -20.03
C VAL A 301 -8.36 27.86 -19.32
N HIS A 302 -7.68 28.98 -19.15
CA HIS A 302 -8.28 30.26 -18.79
C HIS A 302 -8.41 31.10 -20.05
N ASN A 303 -9.66 31.34 -20.46
CA ASN A 303 -9.93 32.08 -21.68
C ASN A 303 -9.77 33.60 -21.46
N VAL A 304 -9.67 34.35 -22.56
CA VAL A 304 -9.61 35.83 -22.50
C VAL A 304 -10.87 36.48 -21.92
N ASN A 305 -12.01 35.76 -21.89
CA ASN A 305 -13.25 36.24 -21.29
C ASN A 305 -13.28 36.08 -19.75
N GLY A 306 -12.29 35.40 -19.16
CA GLY A 306 -12.18 35.14 -17.72
C GLY A 306 -12.77 33.82 -17.23
N ASP A 307 -13.27 32.96 -18.12
CA ASP A 307 -13.78 31.63 -17.77
C ASP A 307 -12.68 30.58 -17.76
N TRP A 308 -12.89 29.56 -16.92
CA TRP A 308 -12.02 28.38 -16.82
C TRP A 308 -12.69 27.16 -17.45
N ALA A 309 -11.98 26.47 -18.34
CA ALA A 309 -12.45 25.26 -19.02
C ALA A 309 -11.46 24.11 -18.86
N TRP A 310 -11.98 22.93 -18.51
CA TRP A 310 -11.21 21.68 -18.53
C TRP A 310 -11.25 21.10 -19.94
N VAL A 311 -10.08 20.77 -20.49
CA VAL A 311 -9.96 20.24 -21.84
C VAL A 311 -9.22 18.91 -21.81
N VAL A 312 -9.80 17.93 -22.51
CA VAL A 312 -9.24 16.60 -22.67
C VAL A 312 -8.08 16.65 -23.68
N VAL A 313 -6.97 15.98 -23.36
CA VAL A 313 -5.80 15.82 -24.23
C VAL A 313 -5.50 14.33 -24.35
N GLY A 314 -5.71 13.77 -25.54
CA GLY A 314 -5.62 12.33 -25.74
C GLY A 314 -6.58 11.55 -24.83
N GLU A 315 -6.02 10.71 -23.95
CA GLU A 315 -6.78 9.96 -22.94
C GLU A 315 -6.92 10.69 -21.58
N PHE A 316 -6.29 11.85 -21.41
CA PHE A 316 -6.23 12.59 -20.15
C PHE A 316 -7.32 13.65 -20.07
N GLY A 317 -8.13 13.64 -19.01
CA GLY A 317 -9.26 14.56 -18.88
C GLY A 317 -10.02 14.42 -17.56
N ARG A 318 -10.66 15.50 -17.13
CA ARG A 318 -11.45 15.55 -15.89
C ARG A 318 -12.88 15.02 -16.04
N GLU A 319 -13.48 15.11 -17.22
CA GLU A 319 -14.87 14.68 -17.44
C GLU A 319 -15.01 13.15 -17.31
N GLY A 320 -16.05 12.71 -16.59
CA GLY A 320 -16.42 11.29 -16.54
C GLY A 320 -15.89 10.47 -15.35
N ARG A 321 -15.36 11.08 -14.28
CA ARG A 321 -15.00 10.35 -13.03
C ARG A 321 -16.25 9.69 -12.43
N PRO A 322 -16.45 8.37 -12.61
CA PRO A 322 -17.66 7.71 -12.16
C PRO A 322 -17.60 7.52 -10.65
N LEU A 323 -18.74 7.18 -10.04
CA LEU A 323 -18.75 6.55 -8.73
C LEU A 323 -18.78 5.02 -8.91
N PRO A 324 -18.40 4.25 -7.87
CA PRO A 324 -18.59 2.81 -7.87
C PRO A 324 -20.05 2.47 -8.21
N SER A 325 -20.25 1.75 -9.31
CA SER A 325 -21.57 1.43 -9.84
C SER A 325 -22.08 0.04 -9.42
N SER A 326 -21.17 -0.81 -8.94
CA SER A 326 -21.46 -2.16 -8.49
C SER A 326 -20.85 -2.48 -7.12
N PRO A 327 -21.41 -3.43 -6.35
CA PRO A 327 -20.80 -3.89 -5.10
C PRO A 327 -19.37 -4.43 -5.28
N LYS A 328 -19.09 -5.05 -6.42
CA LYS A 328 -17.76 -5.57 -6.76
C LYS A 328 -16.74 -4.43 -6.93
N GLU A 329 -17.14 -3.34 -7.59
CA GLU A 329 -16.29 -2.14 -7.72
C GLU A 329 -16.08 -1.45 -6.37
N LEU A 330 -17.11 -1.39 -5.53
CA LEU A 330 -17.04 -0.76 -4.21
C LEU A 330 -16.10 -1.53 -3.26
N VAL A 331 -16.23 -2.85 -3.19
CA VAL A 331 -15.32 -3.72 -2.42
C VAL A 331 -13.92 -3.71 -3.02
N GLY A 332 -13.82 -3.67 -4.35
CA GLY A 332 -12.55 -3.57 -5.06
C GLY A 332 -11.83 -2.25 -4.77
N PHE A 333 -12.54 -1.13 -4.72
CA PHE A 333 -12.03 0.19 -4.38
C PHE A 333 -11.54 0.25 -2.94
N LEU A 334 -12.38 -0.18 -2.00
CA LEU A 334 -12.10 -0.21 -0.56
C LEU A 334 -11.44 -1.52 -0.11
N TYR A 335 -10.59 -2.12 -0.94
CA TYR A 335 -10.03 -3.45 -0.71
C TYR A 335 -9.14 -3.48 0.55
N GLY A 336 -8.35 -2.43 0.77
CA GLY A 336 -7.51 -2.33 1.97
C GLY A 336 -8.34 -2.13 3.24
N GLU A 337 -9.33 -1.24 3.20
CA GLU A 337 -10.26 -0.99 4.31
C GLU A 337 -11.09 -2.22 4.64
N PHE A 338 -11.45 -3.02 3.63
CA PHE A 338 -12.12 -4.30 3.82
C PHE A 338 -11.22 -5.26 4.62
N HIS A 339 -9.95 -5.42 4.24
CA HIS A 339 -9.01 -6.24 5.01
C HIS A 339 -8.76 -5.68 6.42
N LEU A 340 -8.62 -4.37 6.56
CA LEU A 340 -8.50 -3.72 7.87
C LEU A 340 -9.73 -4.00 8.76
N SER A 341 -10.94 -4.03 8.19
CA SER A 341 -12.16 -4.33 8.95
C SER A 341 -12.20 -5.76 9.49
N ILE A 342 -11.75 -6.75 8.70
CA ILE A 342 -11.63 -8.14 9.15
C ILE A 342 -10.57 -8.23 10.25
N LEU A 343 -9.42 -7.57 10.05
CA LEU A 343 -8.32 -7.59 11.02
C LEU A 343 -8.77 -6.95 12.34
N PHE A 344 -9.48 -5.82 12.25
CA PHE A 344 -10.07 -5.15 13.39
C PHE A 344 -11.05 -6.05 14.15
N GLY A 345 -11.92 -6.79 13.45
CA GLY A 345 -12.82 -7.76 14.07
C GLY A 345 -12.09 -8.88 14.82
N LEU A 346 -11.03 -9.45 14.21
CA LEU A 346 -10.18 -10.46 14.85
C LEU A 346 -9.42 -9.90 16.07
N LEU A 347 -8.88 -8.69 15.96
CA LEU A 347 -8.21 -7.98 17.05
C LEU A 347 -9.18 -7.64 18.18
N SER A 348 -10.43 -7.33 17.85
CA SER A 348 -11.49 -7.09 18.82
C SER A 348 -11.82 -8.35 19.61
N ILE A 349 -11.96 -9.49 18.92
CA ILE A 349 -12.07 -10.81 19.56
C ILE A 349 -10.89 -11.06 20.51
N ALA A 350 -9.66 -10.93 19.98
CA ALA A 350 -8.46 -11.17 20.77
C ALA A 350 -8.37 -10.24 21.99
N SER A 351 -8.81 -8.98 21.86
CA SER A 351 -8.73 -7.95 22.91
C SER A 351 -9.81 -8.10 23.99
N VAL A 352 -11.03 -8.50 23.61
CA VAL A 352 -12.13 -8.77 24.55
C VAL A 352 -11.82 -10.01 25.38
N LEU A 353 -11.15 -11.01 24.79
CA LEU A 353 -10.90 -12.32 25.40
C LEU A 353 -9.60 -12.41 26.21
N VAL A 354 -8.83 -11.33 26.32
CA VAL A 354 -7.67 -11.30 27.23
C VAL A 354 -8.17 -11.33 28.68
N GLU A 355 -8.13 -12.50 29.31
CA GLU A 355 -8.52 -12.66 30.71
C GLU A 355 -7.44 -12.18 31.70
N GLY A 356 -7.89 -11.63 32.83
CA GLY A 356 -7.07 -11.34 34.02
C GLY A 356 -6.30 -10.03 33.97
N PRO A 357 -5.44 -9.76 34.98
CA PRO A 357 -4.61 -8.56 34.96
C PRO A 357 -3.75 -8.55 33.71
N PHE A 358 -3.58 -7.35 33.17
CA PHE A 358 -2.71 -7.01 32.04
C PHE A 358 -1.25 -7.42 32.33
N THR A 359 -0.98 -8.72 32.25
CA THR A 359 0.37 -9.22 32.33
C THR A 359 1.07 -8.90 31.02
N VAL A 360 2.30 -8.41 31.10
CA VAL A 360 3.15 -8.10 29.94
C VAL A 360 3.19 -9.28 28.95
N ARG A 361 3.07 -10.52 29.45
CA ARG A 361 3.03 -11.77 28.68
C ARG A 361 1.86 -11.89 27.70
N LYS A 362 0.68 -11.35 28.01
CA LYS A 362 -0.49 -11.38 27.12
C LYS A 362 -0.58 -10.13 26.23
N ILE A 363 -0.08 -8.99 26.72
CA ILE A 363 -0.15 -7.70 26.01
C ILE A 363 0.90 -7.60 24.92
N ALA A 364 2.17 -7.89 25.23
CA ALA A 364 3.27 -7.67 24.30
C ALA A 364 3.11 -8.38 22.93
N PRO A 365 2.63 -9.64 22.85
CA PRO A 365 2.38 -10.27 21.55
C PRO A 365 1.11 -9.75 20.86
N LEU A 366 0.14 -9.19 21.60
CA LEU A 366 -1.08 -8.60 21.04
C LEU A 366 -0.88 -7.15 20.56
N SER A 367 0.05 -6.40 21.17
CA SER A 367 0.34 -5.02 20.79
C SER A 367 0.97 -4.90 19.40
N ILE A 368 1.68 -5.94 18.94
CA ILE A 368 2.32 -5.95 17.62
C ILE A 368 1.28 -5.99 16.48
N PRO A 369 0.31 -6.92 16.44
CA PRO A 369 -0.73 -6.88 15.40
C PRO A 369 -1.66 -5.65 15.51
N TRP A 370 -1.85 -5.07 16.69
CA TRP A 370 -2.48 -3.74 16.80
C TRP A 370 -1.63 -2.64 16.17
N PHE A 371 -0.31 -2.67 16.37
CA PHE A 371 0.61 -1.72 15.76
C PHE A 371 0.62 -1.85 14.23
N THR A 372 0.65 -3.08 13.69
CA THR A 372 0.58 -3.27 12.22
C THR A 372 -0.76 -2.82 11.65
N PHE A 373 -1.86 -3.05 12.37
CA PHE A 373 -3.18 -2.51 12.01
C PHE A 373 -3.17 -0.97 11.97
N LEU A 374 -2.67 -0.30 13.01
CA LEU A 374 -2.62 1.16 13.08
C LEU A 374 -1.71 1.74 11.99
N LEU A 375 -0.57 1.10 11.74
CA LEU A 375 0.35 1.50 10.68
C LEU A 375 -0.33 1.36 9.31
N ALA A 376 -0.94 0.20 9.03
CA ALA A 376 -1.67 -0.04 7.79
C ALA A 376 -2.83 0.95 7.59
N TRP A 377 -3.58 1.25 8.65
CA TRP A 377 -4.65 2.25 8.65
C TRP A 377 -4.11 3.65 8.35
N SER A 378 -2.96 4.03 8.92
CA SER A 378 -2.35 5.35 8.69
C SER A 378 -1.89 5.58 7.25
N LEU A 379 -1.63 4.51 6.51
CA LEU A 379 -1.23 4.56 5.09
C LEU A 379 -2.40 4.82 4.14
N ARG A 380 -3.65 4.85 4.63
CA ARG A 380 -4.86 5.21 3.88
C ARG A 380 -5.00 4.44 2.55
N PRO A 381 -5.23 3.12 2.59
CA PRO A 381 -5.08 2.26 1.42
C PRO A 381 -5.95 2.67 0.22
N ALA A 382 -7.19 3.16 0.41
CA ALA A 382 -8.02 3.64 -0.69
C ALA A 382 -7.46 4.89 -1.39
N LEU A 383 -6.70 5.74 -0.67
CA LEU A 383 -6.11 6.97 -1.22
C LEU A 383 -4.71 6.78 -1.80
N ASN A 384 -4.02 5.70 -1.43
CA ASN A 384 -2.63 5.45 -1.82
C ASN A 384 -2.44 4.08 -2.46
N ARG A 385 -3.50 3.52 -3.07
CA ARG A 385 -3.55 2.15 -3.57
C ARG A 385 -2.41 1.81 -4.54
N LEU A 386 -2.17 2.72 -5.47
CA LEU A 386 -1.20 2.54 -6.55
C LEU A 386 0.22 2.92 -6.15
N ALA A 387 0.37 3.65 -5.04
CA ALA A 387 1.65 3.87 -4.42
C ALA A 387 2.11 2.61 -3.67
N TYR A 388 3.42 2.49 -3.49
CA TYR A 388 4.04 1.45 -2.66
C TYR A 388 3.36 1.32 -1.28
N SER A 389 2.92 2.45 -0.69
CA SER A 389 2.21 2.50 0.59
C SER A 389 0.87 1.75 0.59
N GLY A 390 0.15 1.67 -0.53
CA GLY A 390 -1.11 0.93 -0.61
C GLY A 390 -0.89 -0.58 -0.51
N ALA A 391 0.07 -1.09 -1.29
CA ALA A 391 0.48 -2.49 -1.21
C ALA A 391 1.06 -2.81 0.18
N LEU A 392 1.88 -1.92 0.73
CA LEU A 392 2.42 -2.03 2.08
C LEU A 392 1.33 -2.17 3.14
N ALA A 393 0.24 -1.38 3.04
CA ALA A 393 -0.89 -1.46 3.96
C ALA A 393 -1.59 -2.83 3.94
N VAL A 394 -1.78 -3.42 2.75
CA VAL A 394 -2.39 -4.76 2.61
C VAL A 394 -1.50 -5.83 3.25
N PHE A 395 -0.19 -5.78 3.01
CA PHE A 395 0.75 -6.75 3.60
C PHE A 395 0.88 -6.59 5.12
N LEU A 396 0.85 -5.36 5.64
CA LEU A 396 0.77 -5.11 7.08
C LEU A 396 -0.50 -5.73 7.67
N ALA A 397 -1.65 -5.62 6.99
CA ALA A 397 -2.88 -6.27 7.42
C ALA A 397 -2.76 -7.80 7.41
N TYR A 398 -2.14 -8.40 6.39
CA TYR A 398 -1.89 -9.84 6.32
C TYR A 398 -0.96 -10.35 7.41
N SER A 399 0.10 -9.59 7.70
CA SER A 399 0.96 -9.91 8.84
C SER A 399 0.18 -9.85 10.16
N GLY A 400 -0.73 -8.86 10.29
CA GLY A 400 -1.70 -8.75 11.38
C GLY A 400 -2.58 -10.00 11.51
N TYR A 401 -3.14 -10.50 10.41
CA TYR A 401 -3.94 -11.74 10.39
C TYR A 401 -3.15 -12.93 10.92
N VAL A 402 -1.95 -13.16 10.40
CA VAL A 402 -1.12 -14.29 10.80
C VAL A 402 -0.85 -14.21 12.31
N MET A 403 -0.47 -13.04 12.81
CA MET A 403 -0.15 -12.84 14.22
C MET A 403 -1.39 -12.97 15.14
N VAL A 404 -2.53 -12.38 14.78
CA VAL A 404 -3.74 -12.45 15.61
C VAL A 404 -4.34 -13.86 15.61
N LEU A 405 -4.30 -14.57 14.49
CA LEU A 405 -4.72 -15.97 14.42
C LEU A 405 -3.79 -16.86 15.24
N LEU A 406 -2.47 -16.65 15.16
CA LEU A 406 -1.51 -17.33 16.03
C LEU A 406 -1.79 -17.05 17.50
N TYR A 407 -2.05 -15.79 17.86
CA TYR A 407 -2.41 -15.40 19.22
C TYR A 407 -3.66 -16.15 19.70
N ILE A 408 -4.76 -16.10 18.93
CA ILE A 408 -6.00 -16.79 19.24
C ILE A 408 -5.77 -18.30 19.37
N LEU A 409 -4.95 -18.91 18.51
CA LEU A 409 -4.63 -20.34 18.57
C LEU A 409 -3.81 -20.72 19.80
N ILE A 410 -2.79 -19.93 20.14
CA ILE A 410 -1.92 -20.17 21.31
C ILE A 410 -2.72 -20.06 22.59
N PHE A 411 -3.55 -19.02 22.70
CA PHE A 411 -4.38 -18.77 23.86
C PHE A 411 -5.74 -19.47 23.80
N SER A 412 -6.03 -20.24 22.74
CA SER A 412 -7.34 -20.87 22.49
C SER A 412 -7.94 -21.69 23.64
N ARG A 413 -7.12 -22.21 24.55
CA ARG A 413 -7.60 -22.91 25.75
C ARG A 413 -8.34 -21.98 26.72
N ASP A 414 -7.91 -20.73 26.80
CA ASP A 414 -8.59 -19.66 27.53
C ASP A 414 -9.91 -19.31 26.79
N PHE A 415 -9.94 -19.43 25.45
CA PHE A 415 -11.08 -19.08 24.62
C PHE A 415 -12.20 -20.15 24.63
N ILE A 416 -11.83 -21.44 24.54
CA ILE A 416 -12.75 -22.59 24.43
C ILE A 416 -13.54 -22.81 25.73
N LYS A 417 -12.97 -22.47 26.89
CA LYS A 417 -13.62 -22.70 28.19
C LYS A 417 -14.82 -21.78 28.46
N PHE A 418 -14.95 -20.65 27.76
CA PHE A 418 -15.81 -19.57 28.26
C PHE A 418 -16.83 -18.99 27.26
N HIS A 419 -16.80 -19.31 25.95
CA HIS A 419 -17.54 -18.47 24.99
C HIS A 419 -18.30 -19.20 23.89
N ASN A 420 -19.55 -18.76 23.68
CA ASN A 420 -20.46 -19.18 22.62
C ASN A 420 -19.93 -18.71 21.26
N LEU A 421 -19.75 -19.63 20.30
CA LEU A 421 -19.31 -19.32 18.93
C LEU A 421 -20.16 -18.21 18.28
N LYS A 422 -21.46 -18.14 18.60
CA LYS A 422 -22.36 -17.08 18.12
C LYS A 422 -21.93 -15.69 18.61
N PHE A 423 -21.46 -15.59 19.85
CA PHE A 423 -20.98 -14.33 20.42
C PHE A 423 -19.67 -13.87 19.76
N LEU A 424 -18.74 -14.80 19.51
CA LEU A 424 -17.50 -14.50 18.78
C LEU A 424 -17.79 -14.05 17.35
N LEU A 425 -18.70 -14.75 16.65
CA LEU A 425 -19.14 -14.36 15.32
C LEU A 425 -19.80 -12.99 15.32
N MET A 426 -20.61 -12.68 16.35
CA MET A 426 -21.22 -11.36 16.51
C MET A 426 -20.17 -10.26 16.67
N ILE A 427 -19.13 -10.44 17.50
CA ILE A 427 -18.03 -9.46 17.62
C ILE A 427 -17.30 -9.28 16.29
N LEU A 428 -17.04 -10.37 15.56
CA LEU A 428 -16.39 -10.31 14.25
C LEU A 428 -17.22 -9.49 13.25
N VAL A 429 -18.51 -9.80 13.13
CA VAL A 429 -19.43 -9.12 12.20
C VAL A 429 -19.62 -7.67 12.60
N LEU A 430 -19.80 -7.40 13.90
CA LEU A 430 -19.96 -6.04 14.40
C LEU A 430 -18.68 -5.21 14.16
N GLY A 431 -17.51 -5.78 14.41
CA GLY A 431 -16.22 -5.13 14.12
C GLY A 431 -16.05 -4.82 12.64
N LEU A 432 -16.42 -5.76 11.76
CA LEU A 432 -16.41 -5.56 10.31
C LEU A 432 -17.34 -4.40 9.91
N VAL A 433 -18.60 -4.45 10.34
CA VAL A 433 -19.62 -3.45 9.97
C VAL A 433 -19.25 -2.07 10.51
N ILE A 434 -18.93 -1.97 11.81
CA ILE A 434 -18.59 -0.70 12.45
C ILE A 434 -17.37 -0.06 11.80
N PHE A 435 -16.35 -0.87 11.48
CA PHE A 435 -15.12 -0.33 10.91
C PHE A 435 -15.29 0.05 9.43
N TYR A 436 -16.01 -0.75 8.65
CA TYR A 436 -16.10 -0.61 7.20
C TYR A 436 -17.19 0.39 6.75
N LEU A 437 -18.29 0.50 7.47
CA LEU A 437 -19.44 1.34 7.09
C LEU A 437 -19.09 2.82 6.86
N PRO A 438 -18.28 3.49 7.70
CA PRO A 438 -17.90 4.88 7.43
C PRO A 438 -17.15 5.05 6.10
N TYR A 439 -16.32 4.08 5.71
CA TYR A 439 -15.62 4.11 4.43
C TYR A 439 -16.55 3.88 3.24
N LEU A 440 -17.58 3.03 3.40
CA LEU A 440 -18.64 2.89 2.40
C LEU A 440 -19.40 4.21 2.21
N LEU A 441 -19.74 4.88 3.30
CA LEU A 441 -20.43 6.18 3.24
C LEU A 441 -19.56 7.26 2.59
N TRP A 442 -18.25 7.26 2.84
CA TRP A 442 -17.31 8.14 2.14
C TRP A 442 -17.20 7.80 0.64
N ALA A 443 -17.05 6.53 0.28
CA ALA A 443 -16.96 6.09 -1.12
C ALA A 443 -18.24 6.44 -1.93
N LEU A 444 -19.39 6.48 -1.26
CA LEU A 444 -20.68 6.90 -1.82
C LEU A 444 -20.93 8.41 -1.73
N THR A 445 -19.94 9.20 -1.30
CA THR A 445 -20.01 10.67 -1.14
C THR A 445 -20.98 11.19 -0.08
N TRP A 446 -21.47 10.33 0.82
CA TRP A 446 -22.30 10.72 1.96
C TRP A 446 -21.48 11.32 3.10
N LEU A 447 -20.20 10.94 3.21
CA LEU A 447 -19.22 11.60 4.07
C LEU A 447 -18.25 12.41 3.21
N PRO A 448 -17.98 13.69 3.56
CA PRO A 448 -17.22 14.59 2.70
C PRO A 448 -15.71 14.31 2.69
N SER A 449 -15.18 13.60 3.71
CA SER A 449 -13.75 13.35 3.83
C SER A 449 -13.42 11.95 4.33
N TYR A 450 -12.35 11.38 3.77
CA TYR A 450 -11.81 10.08 4.20
C TYR A 450 -11.35 10.12 5.67
N SER A 451 -10.79 11.25 6.10
CA SER A 451 -10.37 11.48 7.49
C SER A 451 -11.57 11.45 8.45
N GLY A 452 -12.70 12.04 8.05
CA GLY A 452 -13.94 11.98 8.83
C GLY A 452 -14.46 10.55 8.99
N ALA A 453 -14.49 9.78 7.89
CA ALA A 453 -14.83 8.36 7.94
C ALA A 453 -13.89 7.56 8.86
N SER A 454 -12.59 7.83 8.77
CA SER A 454 -11.56 7.17 9.59
C SER A 454 -11.72 7.46 11.08
N PHE A 455 -12.04 8.71 11.45
CA PHE A 455 -12.28 9.10 12.84
C PHE A 455 -13.52 8.39 13.42
N ILE A 456 -14.62 8.38 12.68
CA ILE A 456 -15.86 7.69 13.06
C ILE A 456 -15.60 6.20 13.27
N SER A 457 -14.93 5.56 12.30
CA SER A 457 -14.58 4.14 12.32
C SER A 457 -13.78 3.74 13.58
N LEU A 458 -12.72 4.48 13.89
CA LEU A 458 -11.91 4.23 15.10
C LEU A 458 -12.68 4.49 16.39
N SER A 459 -13.44 5.59 16.47
CA SER A 459 -14.19 5.93 17.68
C SER A 459 -15.27 4.91 18.00
N MET A 460 -16.04 4.48 17.00
CA MET A 460 -17.02 3.41 17.17
C MET A 460 -16.36 2.07 17.50
N GLY A 461 -15.21 1.77 16.88
CA GLY A 461 -14.44 0.57 17.18
C GLY A 461 -13.94 0.50 18.62
N VAL A 462 -13.39 1.59 19.14
CA VAL A 462 -12.96 1.68 20.56
C VAL A 462 -14.15 1.51 21.50
N ALA A 463 -15.28 2.15 21.20
CA ALA A 463 -16.51 1.99 21.98
C ALA A 463 -17.01 0.54 21.97
N MET A 464 -16.96 -0.13 20.82
CA MET A 464 -17.34 -1.55 20.68
C MET A 464 -16.47 -2.46 21.57
N ILE A 465 -15.15 -2.30 21.56
CA ILE A 465 -14.25 -3.12 22.39
C ILE A 465 -14.49 -2.85 23.89
N ALA A 466 -14.69 -1.58 24.26
CA ALA A 466 -14.99 -1.19 25.64
C ALA A 466 -16.33 -1.77 26.14
N LEU A 467 -17.38 -1.73 25.32
CA LEU A 467 -18.69 -2.33 25.61
C LEU A 467 -18.61 -3.85 25.65
N GLY A 468 -17.92 -4.48 24.69
CA GLY A 468 -17.72 -5.93 24.64
C GLY A 468 -17.09 -6.46 25.91
N ARG A 469 -16.11 -5.75 26.48
CA ARG A 469 -15.51 -6.09 27.78
C ARG A 469 -16.45 -5.93 28.97
N ARG A 470 -17.40 -4.98 28.93
CA ARG A 470 -18.40 -4.81 29.99
C ARG A 470 -19.51 -5.87 29.92
N ILE A 471 -19.93 -6.23 28.71
CA ILE A 471 -21.01 -7.20 28.44
C ILE A 471 -20.53 -8.65 28.58
N CYS A 472 -19.22 -8.90 28.49
CA CYS A 472 -18.59 -10.14 28.96
C CYS A 472 -18.10 -9.95 30.40
N PRO A 473 -18.97 -9.90 31.43
CA PRO A 473 -18.49 -9.96 32.79
C PRO A 473 -17.82 -11.32 32.97
N PHE A 474 -16.53 -11.28 33.30
CA PHE A 474 -15.80 -12.42 33.81
C PHE A 474 -16.58 -12.97 35.01
N LYS A 475 -17.36 -14.04 34.79
CA LYS A 475 -17.76 -14.90 35.91
C LYS A 475 -16.49 -15.60 36.34
N GLY A 476 -15.80 -14.99 37.30
CA GLY A 476 -14.77 -15.68 38.06
C GLY A 476 -15.39 -16.98 38.56
N VAL A 477 -14.81 -18.10 38.13
CA VAL A 477 -15.04 -19.37 38.81
C VAL A 477 -14.26 -19.26 40.12
N GLU A 478 -14.91 -18.67 41.12
CA GLU A 478 -14.72 -19.12 42.49
C GLU A 478 -15.47 -20.45 42.57
N ASP A 479 -14.72 -21.54 42.45
CA ASP A 479 -14.88 -22.84 43.14
C ASP A 479 -13.83 -23.85 42.63
#